data_AF-A0A4P6FC51-F1
#
_entry.id   AF-A0A4P6FC51-F1
#
_cell.length_a   1.000
_cell.length_b   1.000
_cell.length_c   1.000
_cell.angle_alpha   90.00
_cell.angle_beta   90.00
_cell.angle_gamma   90.00
#
_symmetry.space_group_name_H-M   'P 1'
#
loop_
_entity.id
_entity.type
_entity.pdbx_description
1 polymer ?
#
loop_
_entity_poly.entity_id
_entity_poly.type
_entity_poly.pdbx_seq_one_letter_code
_entity_poly.pdbx_strand_id
1 'polypeptide(L)'
;MNAGTGDSIAARYGARDPRSAAEPMAFTFGEFVRGAFGTWGWFLLFAVGGFLIVGTVAEVASTGWSGGSPGPALGMSLVVLIYGFPVFLAVSLVALALGMPGAWLLAWSLRRVPRVRVQLIAFAAYGVAFGTLMTWLVAGVIARDALPVAFLWLSPFIAASAAAFALGRDRAIRRIARPATIAHLVGSSNADGFEERRRMDGETPED
;
A
#
# COMPACT_ATOMS: atom_id res chain seq x y z
N MET A 1 -33.00 26.38 -19.27
CA MET A 1 -33.24 24.96 -18.92
C MET A 1 -32.13 24.11 -19.51
N ASN A 2 -31.14 23.70 -18.71
CA ASN A 2 -30.07 22.77 -19.09
C ASN A 2 -29.55 22.08 -17.83
N ALA A 3 -30.42 21.30 -17.17
CA ALA A 3 -30.13 20.55 -15.94
C ALA A 3 -29.98 19.03 -16.21
N GLY A 4 -29.58 18.63 -17.43
CA GLY A 4 -29.84 17.26 -17.91
C GLY A 4 -28.66 16.28 -18.03
N THR A 5 -27.41 16.70 -17.91
CA THR A 5 -26.27 15.83 -18.27
C THR A 5 -25.50 15.25 -17.10
N GLY A 6 -25.45 15.95 -15.95
CA GLY A 6 -24.69 15.51 -14.76
C GLY A 6 -25.26 14.27 -14.05
N ASP A 7 -26.57 14.25 -13.82
CA ASP A 7 -27.24 13.16 -13.09
C ASP A 7 -27.22 11.82 -13.84
N SER A 8 -27.14 11.85 -15.17
CA SER A 8 -27.16 10.63 -15.99
C SER A 8 -25.89 9.79 -15.86
N ILE A 9 -24.74 10.40 -15.53
CA ILE A 9 -23.45 9.69 -15.40
C ILE A 9 -23.38 9.00 -14.03
N ALA A 10 -23.76 9.69 -12.95
CA ALA A 10 -23.80 9.08 -11.61
C ALA A 10 -24.81 7.93 -11.52
N ALA A 11 -25.98 8.08 -12.17
CA ALA A 11 -26.98 7.02 -12.27
C ALA A 11 -26.56 5.87 -13.19
N ARG A 12 -25.85 6.13 -14.31
CA ARG A 12 -25.35 5.09 -15.22
C ARG A 12 -24.19 4.30 -14.66
N TYR A 13 -23.31 4.93 -13.88
CA TYR A 13 -22.11 4.26 -13.35
C TYR A 13 -22.30 3.66 -11.97
N GLY A 14 -23.41 3.93 -11.27
CA GLY A 14 -24.02 3.05 -10.27
C GLY A 14 -23.11 2.49 -9.17
N ALA A 15 -21.90 3.02 -8.99
CA ALA A 15 -20.95 2.53 -8.01
C ALA A 15 -21.37 3.12 -6.67
N ARG A 16 -22.44 2.55 -6.09
CA ARG A 16 -22.73 2.66 -4.67
C ARG A 16 -21.41 2.44 -3.96
N ASP A 17 -20.99 3.43 -3.19
CA ASP A 17 -19.87 3.27 -2.28
C ASP A 17 -20.10 1.95 -1.51
N PRO A 18 -19.17 0.97 -1.58
CA PRO A 18 -19.36 -0.30 -0.89
C PRO A 18 -19.45 -0.13 0.63
N ARG A 19 -19.06 1.04 1.15
CA ARG A 19 -19.00 1.35 2.58
C ARG A 19 -20.38 1.65 3.14
N SER A 20 -20.65 1.10 4.31
CA SER A 20 -21.88 1.31 5.07
C SER A 20 -21.57 1.49 6.56
N ALA A 21 -22.55 1.88 7.38
CA ALA A 21 -22.37 1.95 8.83
C ALA A 21 -21.96 0.59 9.45
N ALA A 22 -22.45 -0.53 8.88
CA ALA A 22 -22.09 -1.88 9.34
C ALA A 22 -20.72 -2.34 8.83
N GLU A 23 -20.31 -1.89 7.64
CA GLU A 23 -19.04 -2.24 7.01
C GLU A 23 -18.28 -0.96 6.59
N PRO A 24 -17.75 -0.20 7.56
CA PRO A 24 -17.15 1.11 7.30
C PRO A 24 -15.90 1.02 6.41
N MET A 25 -15.30 -0.16 6.32
CA MET A 25 -14.05 -0.42 5.60
C MET A 25 -14.23 -1.38 4.43
N ALA A 26 -15.47 -1.53 3.94
CA ALA A 26 -15.76 -2.25 2.71
C ALA A 26 -15.05 -1.61 1.50
N PHE A 27 -14.76 -2.46 0.51
CA PHE A 27 -14.02 -2.11 -0.70
C PHE A 27 -14.47 -2.98 -1.87
N THR A 28 -14.27 -2.48 -3.09
CA THR A 28 -14.49 -3.23 -4.32
C THR A 28 -13.27 -4.06 -4.72
N PHE A 29 -13.45 -5.03 -5.63
CA PHE A 29 -12.34 -5.81 -6.17
C PHE A 29 -11.28 -4.91 -6.86
N GLY A 30 -11.71 -3.93 -7.65
CA GLY A 30 -10.80 -2.99 -8.30
C GLY A 30 -10.00 -2.13 -7.32
N GLU A 31 -10.63 -1.68 -6.22
CA GLU A 31 -9.94 -0.95 -5.16
C GLU A 31 -8.85 -1.79 -4.49
N PHE A 32 -9.14 -3.07 -4.23
CA PHE A 32 -8.17 -4.00 -3.68
C PHE A 32 -7.01 -4.24 -4.64
N VAL A 33 -7.27 -4.59 -5.91
CA VAL A 33 -6.22 -4.88 -6.90
C VAL A 33 -5.29 -3.67 -7.03
N ARG A 34 -5.85 -2.45 -7.13
CA ARG A 34 -5.06 -1.22 -7.16
C ARG A 34 -4.24 -1.02 -5.88
N GLY A 35 -4.80 -1.37 -4.71
CA GLY A 35 -4.09 -1.35 -3.44
C GLY A 35 -2.96 -2.39 -3.36
N ALA A 36 -3.18 -3.58 -3.90
CA ALA A 36 -2.19 -4.66 -3.97
C ALA A 36 -1.00 -4.27 -4.85
N PHE A 37 -1.24 -3.75 -6.06
CA PHE A 37 -0.17 -3.23 -6.91
C PHE A 37 0.54 -2.02 -6.30
N GLY A 38 -0.19 -1.13 -5.63
CA GLY A 38 0.43 -0.02 -4.89
C GLY A 38 1.36 -0.51 -3.77
N THR A 39 0.95 -1.54 -3.04
CA THR A 39 1.74 -2.21 -2.00
C THR A 39 2.97 -2.88 -2.60
N TRP A 40 2.81 -3.60 -3.71
CA TRP A 40 3.92 -4.22 -4.43
C TRP A 40 4.95 -3.19 -4.90
N GLY A 41 4.52 -2.04 -5.41
CA GLY A 41 5.43 -0.93 -5.74
C GLY A 41 6.24 -0.42 -4.54
N TRP A 42 5.61 -0.30 -3.36
CA TRP A 42 6.33 0.02 -2.12
C TRP A 42 7.31 -1.06 -1.71
N PHE A 43 6.91 -2.33 -1.84
CA PHE A 43 7.79 -3.46 -1.57
C PHE A 43 9.03 -3.41 -2.45
N LEU A 44 8.89 -3.21 -3.77
CA LEU A 44 10.03 -3.10 -4.68
C LEU A 44 10.97 -1.97 -4.27
N LEU A 45 10.44 -0.80 -3.93
CA LEU A 45 11.23 0.34 -3.48
C LEU A 45 12.03 0.02 -2.21
N PHE A 46 11.39 -0.55 -1.19
CA PHE A 46 12.08 -0.92 0.05
C PHE A 46 13.03 -2.10 -0.12
N ALA A 47 12.69 -3.06 -0.97
CA ALA A 47 13.54 -4.20 -1.28
C ALA A 47 14.85 -3.77 -1.92
N VAL A 48 14.81 -2.84 -2.89
CA VAL A 48 16.02 -2.27 -3.51
C VAL A 48 16.87 -1.56 -2.46
N GLY A 49 16.26 -0.67 -1.65
CA GLY A 49 16.98 0.03 -0.59
C GLY A 49 17.61 -0.91 0.44
N GLY A 50 16.85 -1.91 0.89
CA GLY A 50 17.31 -2.92 1.84
C GLY A 50 18.44 -3.78 1.29
N PHE A 51 18.37 -4.16 0.01
CA PHE A 51 19.42 -4.91 -0.66
C PHE A 51 20.72 -4.11 -0.74
N LEU A 52 20.64 -2.83 -1.14
CA LEU A 52 21.82 -1.95 -1.18
C LEU A 52 22.46 -1.79 0.20
N ILE A 53 21.65 -1.61 1.25
CA ILE A 53 22.13 -1.47 2.62
C ILE A 53 22.84 -2.75 3.07
N VAL A 54 22.20 -3.92 2.93
CA VAL A 54 22.79 -5.18 3.39
C VAL A 54 24.04 -5.55 2.59
N GLY A 55 24.04 -5.37 1.26
CA GLY A 55 25.23 -5.56 0.44
C GLY A 55 26.39 -4.68 0.90
N THR A 56 26.12 -3.40 1.17
CA THR A 56 27.15 -2.47 1.69
C THR A 56 27.66 -2.90 3.06
N VAL A 57 26.77 -3.26 4.00
CA VAL A 57 27.15 -3.68 5.35
C VAL A 57 27.96 -4.97 5.33
N ALA A 58 27.54 -5.95 4.54
CA ALA A 58 28.23 -7.23 4.43
C ALA A 58 29.64 -7.09 3.85
N GLU A 59 29.82 -6.23 2.83
CA GLU A 59 31.13 -5.95 2.25
C GLU A 59 32.05 -5.24 3.25
N VAL A 60 31.53 -4.22 3.96
CA VAL A 60 32.29 -3.52 5.01
C VAL A 60 32.72 -4.48 6.12
N ALA A 61 31.86 -5.43 6.48
CA ALA A 61 32.15 -6.43 7.48
C ALA A 61 33.20 -7.46 7.02
N SER A 62 33.22 -7.83 5.74
CA SER A 62 34.14 -8.86 5.21
C SER A 62 35.53 -8.31 4.87
N THR A 63 35.62 -7.11 4.33
CA THR A 63 36.88 -6.50 3.84
C THR A 63 37.56 -5.59 4.88
N GLY A 64 36.83 -5.25 5.95
CA GLY A 64 37.19 -4.19 6.86
C GLY A 64 37.10 -2.82 6.18
N TRP A 65 36.84 -1.76 6.96
CA TRP A 65 36.88 -0.39 6.44
C TRP A 65 38.34 0.05 6.22
N SER A 66 39.03 -0.55 5.25
CA SER A 66 40.49 -0.44 5.12
C SER A 66 40.98 0.59 4.10
N GLY A 67 40.10 1.39 3.46
CA GLY A 67 40.57 2.31 2.40
C GLY A 67 39.69 3.46 1.95
N GLY A 68 38.64 3.84 2.68
CA GLY A 68 37.92 5.11 2.45
C GLY A 68 37.06 5.22 1.17
N SER A 69 36.98 4.17 0.35
CA SER A 69 36.20 4.17 -0.90
C SER A 69 35.12 3.08 -0.85
N PRO A 70 33.82 3.43 -0.74
CA PRO A 70 32.70 2.47 -0.86
C PRO A 70 32.45 1.99 -2.31
N GLY A 71 33.30 2.41 -3.26
CA GLY A 71 33.12 2.16 -4.70
C GLY A 71 32.94 0.68 -5.10
N PRO A 72 33.78 -0.25 -4.63
CA PRO A 72 33.66 -1.67 -4.99
C PRO A 72 32.37 -2.33 -4.48
N ALA A 73 31.96 -1.99 -3.24
CA ALA A 73 30.76 -2.53 -2.57
C ALA A 73 29.46 -2.15 -3.30
N LEU A 74 29.35 -0.87 -3.66
CA LEU A 74 28.22 -0.35 -4.43
C LEU A 74 28.24 -0.88 -5.86
N GLY A 75 29.44 -1.02 -6.45
CA GLY A 75 29.60 -1.58 -7.80
C GLY A 75 29.00 -2.98 -7.93
N MET A 76 29.36 -3.91 -7.04
CA MET A 76 28.83 -5.28 -7.11
C MET A 76 27.33 -5.33 -6.82
N SER A 77 26.86 -4.55 -5.83
CA SER A 77 25.43 -4.48 -5.50
C SER A 77 24.60 -3.96 -6.68
N LEU A 78 25.11 -2.98 -7.44
CA LEU A 78 24.47 -2.46 -8.64
C LEU A 78 24.49 -3.47 -9.79
N VAL A 79 25.59 -4.20 -9.99
CA VAL A 79 25.66 -5.28 -10.99
C VAL A 79 24.61 -6.35 -10.67
N VAL A 80 24.58 -6.84 -9.43
CA VAL A 80 23.58 -7.84 -9.01
C VAL A 80 22.17 -7.29 -9.13
N LEU A 81 21.95 -6.01 -8.82
CA LEU A 81 20.66 -5.39 -9.03
C LEU A 81 20.30 -5.36 -10.52
N ILE A 82 21.14 -4.86 -11.42
CA ILE A 82 20.82 -4.74 -12.85
C ILE A 82 20.56 -6.11 -13.49
N TYR A 83 21.42 -7.09 -13.25
CA TYR A 83 21.30 -8.41 -13.87
C TYR A 83 20.34 -9.34 -13.13
N GLY A 84 20.19 -9.19 -11.82
CA GLY A 84 19.28 -9.97 -10.99
C GLY A 84 17.86 -9.43 -10.96
N PHE A 85 17.65 -8.14 -11.28
CA PHE A 85 16.32 -7.51 -11.22
C PHE A 85 15.26 -8.21 -12.07
N PRO A 86 15.52 -8.70 -13.30
CA PRO A 86 14.50 -9.44 -14.06
C PRO A 86 14.03 -10.71 -13.35
N VAL A 87 14.95 -11.47 -12.77
CA VAL A 87 14.63 -12.68 -11.99
C VAL A 87 13.87 -12.30 -10.72
N PHE A 88 14.35 -11.29 -10.00
CA PHE A 88 13.69 -10.76 -8.80
C PHE A 88 12.27 -10.27 -9.10
N LEU A 89 12.08 -9.57 -10.21
CA LEU A 89 10.79 -9.07 -10.65
C LEU A 89 9.82 -10.22 -10.92
N ALA A 90 10.25 -11.26 -11.64
CA ALA A 90 9.45 -12.46 -11.90
C ALA A 90 9.06 -13.17 -10.59
N VAL A 91 10.01 -13.39 -9.67
CA VAL A 91 9.74 -13.98 -8.35
C VAL A 91 8.77 -13.11 -7.55
N SER A 92 8.91 -11.78 -7.60
CA SER A 92 8.03 -10.86 -6.88
C SER A 92 6.60 -10.85 -7.43
N LEU A 93 6.41 -11.08 -8.73
CA LEU A 93 5.09 -11.20 -9.35
C LEU A 93 4.41 -12.51 -8.94
N VAL A 94 5.17 -13.61 -8.86
CA VAL A 94 4.66 -14.87 -8.30
C VAL A 94 4.27 -14.68 -6.83
N ALA A 95 5.12 -14.02 -6.04
CA ALA A 95 4.82 -13.69 -4.65
C ALA A 95 3.56 -12.83 -4.52
N LEU A 96 3.38 -11.82 -5.39
CA LEU A 96 2.16 -11.02 -5.45
C LEU A 96 0.93 -11.88 -5.75
N ALA A 97 1.01 -12.73 -6.78
CA ALA A 97 -0.10 -13.61 -7.17
C ALA A 97 -0.50 -14.58 -6.06
N LEU A 98 0.47 -15.17 -5.36
CA LEU A 98 0.23 -16.08 -4.24
C LEU A 98 -0.24 -15.36 -2.97
N GLY A 99 0.26 -14.14 -2.72
CA GLY A 99 -0.09 -13.35 -1.54
C GLY A 99 -1.44 -12.62 -1.66
N MET A 100 -1.93 -12.37 -2.88
CA MET A 100 -3.19 -11.65 -3.10
C MET A 100 -4.42 -12.34 -2.49
N PRO A 101 -4.66 -13.65 -2.68
CA PRO A 101 -5.81 -14.33 -2.09
C PRO A 101 -5.86 -14.23 -0.56
N GLY A 102 -4.72 -14.44 0.13
CA GLY A 102 -4.64 -14.32 1.58
C GLY A 102 -4.88 -12.89 2.07
N ALA A 103 -4.30 -11.90 1.37
CA ALA A 103 -4.53 -10.50 1.66
C ALA A 103 -5.99 -10.08 1.45
N TRP A 104 -6.66 -10.63 0.43
CA TRP A 104 -8.09 -10.40 0.17
C TRP A 104 -8.94 -10.93 1.31
N LEU A 105 -8.71 -12.17 1.75
CA LEU A 105 -9.45 -12.78 2.86
C LEU A 105 -9.25 -11.99 4.17
N LEU A 106 -8.01 -11.57 4.45
CA LEU A 106 -7.70 -10.74 5.60
C LEU A 106 -8.44 -9.40 5.51
N ALA A 107 -8.36 -8.71 4.37
CA ALA A 107 -9.06 -7.46 4.14
C ALA A 107 -10.58 -7.62 4.33
N TRP A 108 -11.14 -8.72 3.82
CA TRP A 108 -12.56 -9.04 3.92
C TRP A 108 -13.00 -9.23 5.37
N SER A 109 -12.23 -9.98 6.16
CA SER A 109 -12.51 -10.19 7.59
C SER A 109 -12.50 -8.89 8.42
N LEU A 110 -11.73 -7.88 7.98
CA LEU A 110 -11.55 -6.61 8.67
C LEU A 110 -12.51 -5.51 8.21
N ARG A 111 -13.44 -5.78 7.28
CA ARG A 111 -14.39 -4.79 6.74
C ARG A 111 -15.26 -4.10 7.79
N ARG A 112 -15.55 -4.80 8.89
CA ARG A 112 -16.37 -4.31 10.02
C ARG A 112 -15.57 -3.56 11.07
N VAL A 113 -14.24 -3.56 11.00
CA VAL A 113 -13.37 -2.96 12.03
C VAL A 113 -13.01 -1.52 11.63
N PRO A 114 -13.56 -0.48 12.28
CA PRO A 114 -13.30 0.91 11.90
C PRO A 114 -11.91 1.41 12.33
N ARG A 115 -11.21 0.67 13.19
CA ARG A 115 -9.94 1.10 13.78
C ARG A 115 -8.77 0.90 12.80
N VAL A 116 -8.29 2.01 12.23
CA VAL A 116 -7.15 2.05 11.30
C VAL A 116 -5.92 1.32 11.85
N ARG A 117 -5.56 1.55 13.12
CA ARG A 117 -4.39 0.92 13.76
C ARG A 117 -4.45 -0.61 13.73
N VAL A 118 -5.63 -1.20 13.97
CA VAL A 118 -5.81 -2.66 13.95
C VAL A 118 -5.55 -3.22 12.56
N GLN A 119 -6.03 -2.53 11.53
CA GLN A 119 -5.78 -2.94 10.15
C GLN A 119 -4.30 -2.83 9.78
N LEU A 120 -3.64 -1.74 10.16
CA LEU A 120 -2.21 -1.56 9.89
C LEU A 120 -1.38 -2.68 10.55
N ILE A 121 -1.67 -3.01 11.81
CA ILE A 121 -0.99 -4.11 12.53
C ILE A 121 -1.27 -5.45 11.85
N ALA A 122 -2.53 -5.74 11.50
CA ALA A 122 -2.89 -7.00 10.86
C ALA A 122 -2.20 -7.18 9.49
N PHE A 123 -2.16 -6.13 8.67
CA PHE A 123 -1.45 -6.17 7.38
C PHE A 123 0.06 -6.21 7.53
N ALA A 124 0.63 -5.54 8.53
CA ALA A 124 2.06 -5.65 8.84
C ALA A 124 2.41 -7.09 9.27
N ALA A 125 1.63 -7.68 10.17
CA ALA A 125 1.81 -9.06 10.62
C ALA A 125 1.68 -10.06 9.45
N TYR A 126 0.71 -9.85 8.57
CA TYR A 126 0.58 -10.61 7.33
C TYR A 126 1.82 -10.48 6.44
N GLY A 127 2.31 -9.25 6.24
CA GLY A 127 3.52 -8.98 5.46
C GLY A 127 4.75 -9.67 6.03
N VAL A 128 4.91 -9.70 7.36
CA VAL A 128 5.99 -10.45 8.03
C VAL A 128 5.83 -11.94 7.76
N ALA A 129 4.67 -12.53 8.07
CA ALA A 129 4.44 -13.97 7.92
C ALA A 129 4.63 -14.43 6.47
N PHE A 130 4.06 -13.69 5.51
CA PHE A 130 4.19 -14.00 4.09
C PHE A 130 5.63 -13.78 3.59
N GLY A 131 6.29 -12.71 4.02
CA GLY A 131 7.70 -12.44 3.71
C GLY A 131 8.60 -13.57 4.20
N THR A 132 8.44 -14.00 5.46
CA THR A 132 9.18 -15.14 6.03
C THR A 132 8.93 -16.43 5.24
N LEU A 133 7.68 -16.72 4.89
CA LEU A 133 7.34 -17.90 4.09
C LEU A 133 8.02 -17.86 2.71
N MET A 134 7.91 -16.75 1.99
CA MET A 134 8.55 -16.59 0.68
C MET A 134 10.07 -16.66 0.76
N THR A 135 10.68 -16.03 1.77
CA THR A 135 12.11 -16.13 2.05
C THR A 135 12.52 -17.59 2.26
N TRP A 136 11.76 -18.35 3.05
CA TRP A 136 12.05 -19.77 3.29
C TRP A 136 11.94 -20.60 2.02
N LEU A 137 10.91 -20.38 1.21
CA LEU A 137 10.73 -21.06 -0.08
C LEU A 137 11.87 -20.76 -1.05
N VAL A 138 12.24 -19.49 -1.22
CA VAL A 138 13.32 -19.07 -2.12
C VAL A 138 14.67 -19.60 -1.63
N ALA A 139 14.96 -19.48 -0.33
CA ALA A 139 16.19 -20.01 0.26
C ALA A 139 16.28 -21.54 0.14
N GLY A 140 15.17 -22.26 0.34
CA GLY A 140 15.11 -23.72 0.18
C GLY A 140 15.27 -24.21 -1.26
N VAL A 141 15.07 -23.34 -2.25
CA VAL A 141 15.33 -23.65 -3.67
C VAL A 141 16.78 -23.32 -4.04
N ILE A 142 17.30 -22.18 -3.61
CA ILE A 142 18.59 -21.64 -4.09
C ILE A 142 19.78 -22.09 -3.22
N ALA A 143 19.57 -22.23 -1.91
CA ALA A 143 20.65 -22.30 -0.92
C ALA A 143 20.33 -23.30 0.20
N ARG A 144 19.98 -24.55 -0.17
CA ARG A 144 19.59 -25.61 0.77
C ARG A 144 20.58 -25.81 1.92
N ASP A 145 21.88 -25.73 1.61
CA ASP A 145 22.95 -25.97 2.59
C ASP A 145 23.37 -24.70 3.36
N ALA A 146 22.85 -23.53 2.97
CA ALA A 146 23.23 -22.23 3.52
C ALA A 146 22.02 -21.42 4.05
N LEU A 147 20.95 -22.12 4.49
CA LEU A 147 19.72 -21.50 4.98
C LEU A 147 19.93 -20.38 6.02
N PRO A 148 20.81 -20.51 7.04
CA PRO A 148 21.00 -19.45 8.03
C PRO A 148 21.56 -18.16 7.41
N VAL A 149 22.52 -18.30 6.49
CA VAL A 149 23.15 -17.18 5.79
C VAL A 149 22.14 -16.55 4.83
N ALA A 150 21.43 -17.37 4.05
CA ALA A 150 20.39 -16.91 3.13
C ALA A 150 19.27 -16.14 3.86
N PHE A 151 18.88 -16.56 5.06
CA PHE A 151 17.89 -15.84 5.87
C PHE A 151 18.36 -14.45 6.27
N LEU A 152 19.63 -14.30 6.62
CA LEU A 152 20.23 -13.01 6.98
C LEU A 152 20.21 -12.05 5.79
N TRP A 153 20.60 -12.54 4.61
CA TRP A 153 20.57 -11.78 3.36
C TRP A 153 19.16 -11.43 2.88
N LEU A 154 18.18 -12.29 3.19
CA LEU A 154 16.79 -12.11 2.77
C LEU A 154 15.92 -11.38 3.81
N SER A 155 16.45 -11.12 5.01
CA SER A 155 15.74 -10.38 6.08
C SER A 155 15.24 -8.98 5.68
N PRO A 156 15.92 -8.21 4.80
CA PRO A 156 15.39 -6.92 4.35
C PRO A 156 14.08 -7.05 3.58
N PHE A 157 13.84 -8.18 2.92
CA PHE A 157 12.58 -8.41 2.21
C PHE A 157 11.42 -8.60 3.19
N ILE A 158 11.66 -9.23 4.35
CA ILE A 158 10.64 -9.37 5.40
C ILE A 158 10.25 -7.99 5.94
N ALA A 159 11.24 -7.15 6.25
CA ALA A 159 11.02 -5.77 6.71
C ALA A 159 10.34 -4.92 5.63
N ALA A 160 10.78 -5.03 4.38
CA ALA A 160 10.20 -4.35 3.23
C ALA A 160 8.73 -4.76 3.03
N SER A 161 8.40 -6.05 3.15
CA SER A 161 7.03 -6.54 3.07
C SER A 161 6.17 -5.93 4.18
N ALA A 162 6.61 -5.99 5.44
CA ALA A 162 5.87 -5.43 6.57
C ALA A 162 5.57 -3.93 6.38
N ALA A 163 6.59 -3.15 6.00
CA ALA A 163 6.47 -1.71 5.76
C ALA A 163 5.56 -1.40 4.56
N ALA A 164 5.71 -2.15 3.46
CA ALA A 164 4.92 -1.96 2.26
C ALA A 164 3.43 -2.23 2.52
N PHE A 165 3.08 -3.33 3.20
CA PHE A 165 1.69 -3.65 3.52
C PHE A 165 1.04 -2.61 4.44
N ALA A 166 1.77 -2.10 5.44
CA ALA A 166 1.30 -1.03 6.31
C ALA A 166 1.06 0.29 5.54
N LEU A 167 2.04 0.73 4.73
CA LEU A 167 1.95 1.98 3.97
C LEU A 167 0.93 1.93 2.83
N GLY A 168 0.82 0.78 2.17
CA GLY A 168 -0.21 0.51 1.17
C GLY A 168 -1.60 0.67 1.75
N ARG A 169 -1.83 0.13 2.95
CA ARG A 169 -3.12 0.26 3.64
C ARG A 169 -3.39 1.68 4.14
N ASP A 170 -2.42 2.37 4.73
CA ASP A 170 -2.57 3.77 5.16
C ASP A 170 -2.99 4.67 4.00
N ARG A 171 -2.36 4.53 2.83
CA ARG A 171 -2.72 5.29 1.63
C ARG A 171 -4.11 4.97 1.11
N ALA A 172 -4.52 3.70 1.15
CA ALA A 172 -5.87 3.32 0.77
C ALA A 172 -6.90 4.00 1.68
N ILE A 173 -6.66 4.03 2.99
CA ILE A 173 -7.54 4.66 3.98
C ILE A 173 -7.59 6.19 3.78
N ARG A 174 -6.44 6.85 3.59
CA ARG A 174 -6.41 8.31 3.36
C ARG A 174 -7.12 8.74 2.08
N ARG A 175 -7.13 7.90 1.04
CA ARG A 175 -7.88 8.18 -0.20
C ARG A 175 -9.40 8.15 0.04
N ILE A 176 -9.86 7.33 0.97
CA ILE A 176 -11.28 7.19 1.35
C ILE A 176 -11.72 8.35 2.25
N ALA A 177 -10.83 8.88 3.10
CA ALA A 177 -11.17 9.97 4.02
C ALA A 177 -11.34 11.34 3.33
N ARG A 178 -10.69 11.59 2.19
CA ARG A 178 -10.68 12.90 1.50
C ARG A 178 -12.03 13.34 0.92
N PRO A 179 -12.84 12.47 0.27
CA PRO A 179 -14.14 12.88 -0.31
C PRO A 179 -15.16 13.37 0.73
N ALA A 180 -15.18 12.79 1.93
CA ALA A 180 -16.14 13.15 2.97
C ALA A 180 -15.97 14.59 3.45
N THR A 181 -14.73 15.07 3.54
CA THR A 181 -14.43 16.46 3.94
C THR A 181 -14.87 17.47 2.88
N ILE A 182 -14.71 17.16 1.59
CA ILE A 182 -15.08 18.08 0.51
C ILE A 182 -16.61 18.18 0.41
N ALA A 183 -17.34 17.07 0.52
CA ALA A 183 -18.80 17.08 0.48
C ALA A 183 -19.41 17.89 1.63
N HIS A 184 -18.84 17.79 2.85
CA HIS A 184 -19.25 18.60 3.98
C HIS A 184 -19.00 20.10 3.75
N LEU A 185 -17.83 20.47 3.20
CA LEU A 185 -17.47 21.87 2.92
C LEU A 185 -18.33 22.49 1.80
N VAL A 186 -18.67 21.72 0.76
CA VAL A 186 -19.57 22.19 -0.31
C VAL A 186 -21.02 22.28 0.18
N GLY A 187 -21.44 21.33 1.02
CA GLY A 187 -22.75 21.36 1.67
C GLY A 187 -22.93 22.58 2.58
N SER A 188 -21.92 22.89 3.41
CA SER A 188 -21.97 24.07 4.29
C SER A 188 -21.89 25.38 3.50
N SER A 189 -21.00 25.47 2.50
CA SER A 189 -20.88 26.67 1.66
C SER A 189 -22.16 26.99 0.88
N ASN A 190 -22.90 25.96 0.42
CA ASN A 190 -24.18 26.19 -0.24
C ASN A 190 -25.28 26.59 0.72
N ALA A 191 -25.30 26.06 1.96
CA ALA A 191 -26.25 26.47 2.98
C ALA A 191 -26.04 27.94 3.37
N ASP A 192 -24.78 28.32 3.62
CA ASP A 192 -24.41 29.70 3.98
C ASP A 192 -24.78 30.69 2.86
N GLY A 193 -24.46 30.36 1.61
CA GLY A 193 -24.82 31.18 0.44
C GLY A 193 -26.31 31.22 0.11
N PHE A 194 -27.11 30.30 0.67
CA PHE A 194 -28.57 30.32 0.54
C PHE A 194 -29.20 31.20 1.62
N GLU A 195 -28.71 31.13 2.86
CA GLU A 195 -29.14 32.02 3.94
C GLU A 195 -28.78 33.49 3.65
N GLU A 196 -27.61 33.73 3.07
CA GLU A 196 -27.19 35.08 2.67
C GLU A 196 -28.06 35.65 1.55
N ARG A 197 -28.45 34.84 0.56
CA ARG A 197 -29.44 35.25 -0.47
C ARG A 197 -30.81 35.52 0.13
N ARG A 198 -31.30 34.64 1.01
CA ARG A 198 -32.59 34.82 1.68
C ARG A 198 -32.65 36.11 2.52
N ARG A 199 -31.51 36.51 3.11
CA ARG A 199 -31.38 37.82 3.78
C ARG A 199 -31.41 38.99 2.80
N MET A 200 -30.78 38.85 1.63
CA MET A 200 -30.72 39.94 0.64
C MET A 200 -32.04 40.15 -0.11
N ASP A 201 -32.83 39.10 -0.30
CA ASP A 201 -34.10 39.19 -1.04
C ASP A 201 -35.25 39.79 -0.20
N GLY A 202 -35.01 40.14 1.07
CA GLY A 202 -35.96 40.92 1.87
C GLY A 202 -37.29 40.20 2.17
N GLU A 203 -37.38 38.89 1.96
CA GLU A 203 -38.51 38.06 2.41
C GLU A 203 -38.53 38.05 3.94
N THR A 204 -39.13 39.10 4.54
CA THR A 204 -39.66 39.01 5.89
C THR A 204 -40.79 38.00 5.84
N PRO A 205 -40.76 36.94 6.66
CA PRO A 205 -41.85 35.97 6.71
C PRO A 205 -43.14 36.74 7.01
N GLU A 206 -44.09 36.70 6.09
CA GLU A 206 -45.45 37.19 6.34
C GLU A 206 -46.07 36.29 7.41
N ASP A 207 -46.42 36.89 8.54
CA ASP A 207 -47.02 36.28 9.74
C ASP A 207 -48.42 35.68 9.48
#